data_AF-A0AAV0FTQ6-F1
#
_entry.id   AF-A0AAV0FTQ6-F1
#
_cell.length_a   1.000
_cell.length_b   1.000
_cell.length_c   1.000
_cell.angle_alpha   90.00
_cell.angle_beta   90.00
_cell.angle_gamma   90.00
#
_symmetry.space_group_name_H-M   'P 1'
#
loop_
_entity.id
_entity.type
_entity.pdbx_description
1 polymer ?
#
loop_
_entity_poly.entity_id
_entity_poly.type
_entity_poly.pdbx_seq_one_letter_code
_entity_poly.pdbx_strand_id
1 'polypeptide(L)'
;MRMHQIPADRPPLNLLRQELAGTSIYLDILQKATAEFCCEKEGLDEKGISQNGDHGVGKSDVIAAGKVDEGKLQGFAEEKLVSFCGQVLSKASDFQSCMGENANMDVHRVLELRSPIIVKALKGMCSMNRQIFRSHLREFYPLITKLICCDQMDVRGALSDLFTNQLTVLLK
;
A
#
# COMPACT_ATOMS: atom_id res chain seq x y z
N MET A 1 -35.40 -24.77 -15.03
CA MET A 1 -34.44 -23.92 -14.29
C MET A 1 -33.28 -23.59 -15.22
N ARG A 2 -33.21 -22.39 -15.78
CA ARG A 2 -32.02 -21.95 -16.55
C ARG A 2 -31.05 -21.28 -15.59
N MET A 3 -30.05 -22.04 -15.15
CA MET A 3 -28.93 -21.52 -14.38
C MET A 3 -28.12 -20.62 -15.33
N HIS A 4 -28.24 -19.31 -15.16
CA HIS A 4 -27.43 -18.35 -15.91
C HIS A 4 -25.98 -18.56 -15.45
N GLN A 5 -25.18 -19.22 -16.28
CA GLN A 5 -23.75 -19.38 -16.02
C GLN A 5 -23.12 -17.99 -16.02
N ILE A 6 -22.61 -17.55 -14.87
CA ILE A 6 -21.77 -16.37 -14.78
C ILE A 6 -20.49 -16.73 -15.57
N PRO A 7 -20.07 -15.94 -16.57
CA PRO A 7 -18.82 -16.18 -17.29
C PRO A 7 -17.67 -16.33 -16.28
N ALA A 8 -16.83 -17.35 -16.46
CA ALA A 8 -15.76 -17.70 -15.52
C ALA A 8 -14.77 -16.55 -15.26
N ASP A 9 -14.68 -15.61 -16.21
CA ASP A 9 -13.78 -14.47 -16.15
C ASP A 9 -14.32 -13.31 -15.29
N ARG A 10 -15.58 -13.38 -14.82
CA ARG A 10 -16.19 -12.33 -14.00
C ARG A 10 -16.41 -12.79 -12.56
N PRO A 11 -15.64 -12.28 -11.59
CA PRO A 11 -15.92 -12.56 -10.18
C PRO A 11 -17.31 -12.02 -9.79
N PRO A 12 -18.07 -12.76 -8.96
CA PRO A 12 -19.36 -12.27 -8.47
C PRO A 12 -19.16 -10.95 -7.69
N LEU A 13 -20.11 -10.02 -7.80
CA LEU A 13 -19.99 -8.68 -7.21
C LEU A 13 -19.69 -8.70 -5.71
N ASN A 14 -20.22 -9.68 -4.98
CA ASN A 14 -19.94 -9.86 -3.55
C ASN A 14 -18.46 -10.12 -3.28
N LEU A 15 -17.79 -10.86 -4.17
CA LEU A 15 -16.35 -11.13 -4.05
C LEU A 15 -15.55 -9.85 -4.29
N LEU A 16 -15.92 -9.02 -5.25
CA LEU A 16 -15.28 -7.72 -5.48
C LEU A 16 -15.46 -6.77 -4.29
N ARG A 17 -16.66 -6.74 -3.69
CA ARG A 17 -16.90 -5.96 -2.47
C ARG A 17 -16.06 -6.44 -1.30
N GLN A 18 -15.97 -7.76 -1.12
CA GLN A 18 -15.13 -8.36 -0.08
C GLN A 18 -13.66 -8.07 -0.31
N GLU A 19 -13.19 -8.16 -1.56
CA GLU A 19 -11.81 -7.85 -1.91
C GLU A 19 -11.46 -6.39 -1.67
N LEU A 20 -12.35 -5.46 -2.03
CA LEU A 20 -12.18 -4.04 -1.74
C LEU A 20 -12.12 -3.75 -0.23
N ALA A 21 -13.01 -4.37 0.55
CA ALA A 21 -13.01 -4.25 2.00
C ALA A 21 -11.73 -4.83 2.61
N GLY A 22 -11.34 -6.04 2.19
CA GLY A 22 -10.11 -6.70 2.63
C GLY A 22 -8.86 -5.90 2.29
N THR A 23 -8.79 -5.34 1.07
CA THR A 23 -7.71 -4.44 0.64
C THR A 23 -7.61 -3.22 1.55
N SER A 24 -8.75 -2.61 1.88
CA SER A 24 -8.79 -1.42 2.74
C SER A 24 -8.27 -1.72 4.15
N ILE A 25 -8.71 -2.84 4.75
CA ILE A 25 -8.26 -3.27 6.08
C ILE A 25 -6.78 -3.64 6.06
N TYR A 26 -6.35 -4.38 5.04
CA TYR A 26 -4.97 -4.85 4.93
C TYR A 26 -3.99 -3.68 4.80
N LEU A 27 -4.29 -2.72 3.92
CA LEU A 27 -3.47 -1.51 3.78
C LEU A 27 -3.41 -0.70 5.07
N ASP A 28 -4.52 -0.52 5.77
CA ASP A 28 -4.56 0.24 7.05
C ASP A 28 -3.66 -0.42 8.12
N ILE A 29 -3.73 -1.75 8.25
CA ILE A 29 -2.89 -2.50 9.20
C ILE A 29 -1.41 -2.35 8.83
N LEU A 30 -1.06 -2.53 7.56
CA LEU A 30 0.33 -2.44 7.10
C LEU A 30 0.89 -1.02 7.23
N GLN A 31 0.08 0.00 6.95
CA GLN A 31 0.47 1.40 7.12
C GLN A 31 0.72 1.75 8.59
N LYS A 32 -0.15 1.29 9.50
CA LYS A 32 0.05 1.48 10.94
C LYS A 32 1.32 0.79 11.43
N ALA A 33 1.52 -0.47 11.06
CA ALA A 33 2.69 -1.25 11.43
C ALA A 33 4.01 -0.71 10.85
N THR A 34 3.96 0.16 9.83
CA THR A 34 5.14 0.81 9.23
C THR A 34 5.32 2.26 9.68
N ALA A 35 4.34 2.85 10.38
CA ALA A 35 4.37 4.24 10.84
C ALA A 35 5.08 4.40 12.21
N GLU A 36 5.06 3.37 13.06
CA GLU A 36 5.38 3.45 14.50
C GLU A 36 6.85 3.82 14.83
N PHE A 37 7.78 3.86 13.87
CA PHE A 37 9.21 4.18 14.11
C PHE A 37 9.76 5.42 13.39
N CYS A 38 8.91 6.27 12.81
CA CYS A 38 9.40 7.48 12.13
C CYS A 38 9.73 8.67 13.06
N CYS A 39 9.50 8.56 14.38
CA CYS A 39 9.69 9.67 15.32
C CYS A 39 11.10 9.77 15.95
N GLU A 40 12.02 8.84 15.67
CA GLU A 40 13.36 8.87 16.28
C GLU A 40 14.45 8.89 15.22
N LYS A 41 14.65 10.04 14.55
CA LYS A 41 15.93 10.39 13.87
C LYS A 41 15.99 11.80 13.27
N GLU A 42 15.35 12.80 13.89
CA GLU A 42 15.64 14.20 13.57
C GLU A 42 15.86 15.00 14.88
N GLY A 43 17.13 15.13 15.27
CA GLY A 43 17.56 15.95 16.42
C GLY A 43 19.02 15.68 16.80
N LEU A 44 19.93 16.52 16.28
CA LEU A 44 21.39 16.50 16.48
C LEU A 44 21.85 16.81 17.92
N ASP A 45 23.04 16.31 18.22
CA ASP A 45 23.95 16.60 19.34
C ASP A 45 23.99 18.07 19.82
N GLU A 46 24.00 18.29 21.15
CA GLU A 46 25.22 18.62 21.93
C GLU A 46 24.88 19.14 23.35
N LYS A 47 25.64 18.59 24.33
CA LYS A 47 26.17 19.24 25.55
C LYS A 47 25.39 19.14 26.89
N GLY A 48 26.02 18.44 27.86
CA GLY A 48 26.11 18.92 29.26
C GLY A 48 25.76 17.98 30.42
N ILE A 49 26.67 17.07 30.80
CA ILE A 49 27.15 16.72 32.16
C ILE A 49 26.18 16.68 33.39
N SER A 50 26.16 15.48 34.03
CA SER A 50 26.10 15.12 35.49
C SER A 50 24.82 14.92 36.32
N GLN A 51 24.73 13.66 36.81
CA GLN A 51 24.59 13.14 38.20
C GLN A 51 23.24 13.07 38.96
N ASN A 52 22.84 11.82 39.20
CA ASN A 52 22.42 11.12 40.44
C ASN A 52 21.28 11.63 41.33
N GLY A 53 20.27 10.75 41.53
CA GLY A 53 19.32 10.75 42.64
C GLY A 53 18.52 9.44 42.68
N ASP A 54 18.70 8.70 43.77
CA ASP A 54 18.19 7.35 44.08
C ASP A 54 16.80 7.40 44.78
N HIS A 55 16.16 6.23 44.85
CA HIS A 55 15.03 5.75 45.66
C HIS A 55 13.60 5.74 45.08
N GLY A 56 13.01 4.54 45.07
CA GLY A 56 11.58 4.35 45.34
C GLY A 56 10.88 3.26 44.52
N VAL A 57 10.98 2.01 44.95
CA VAL A 57 10.23 0.85 44.45
C VAL A 57 8.71 1.07 44.54
N GLY A 58 7.99 0.82 43.45
CA GLY A 58 6.53 0.74 43.41
C GLY A 58 6.05 -0.07 42.21
N LYS A 59 5.89 -1.38 42.40
CA LYS A 59 5.32 -2.34 41.44
C LYS A 59 3.96 -1.88 40.91
N SER A 60 3.80 -1.90 39.59
CA SER A 60 2.52 -2.22 38.96
C SER A 60 2.78 -3.14 37.76
N ASP A 61 2.76 -4.44 38.07
CA ASP A 61 2.71 -5.55 37.11
C ASP A 61 1.38 -5.52 36.34
N VAL A 62 1.30 -4.89 35.17
CA VAL A 62 0.25 -5.22 34.18
C VAL A 62 0.79 -5.04 32.74
N ILE A 63 1.09 -6.19 32.14
CA ILE A 63 1.37 -6.51 30.72
C ILE A 63 2.75 -6.09 30.16
N ALA A 64 3.74 -6.91 30.50
CA ALA A 64 4.78 -7.30 29.55
C ALA A 64 4.12 -8.04 28.36
N ALA A 65 3.49 -7.30 27.45
CA ALA A 65 3.13 -7.80 26.13
C ALA A 65 4.43 -7.84 25.35
N GLY A 66 4.80 -9.04 24.90
CA GLY A 66 6.17 -9.36 24.51
C GLY A 66 6.83 -8.32 23.63
N LYS A 67 8.12 -8.09 23.88
CA LYS A 67 9.08 -7.64 22.85
C LYS A 67 9.10 -8.69 21.73
N VAL A 68 8.03 -8.80 20.97
CA VAL A 68 8.13 -9.21 19.58
C VAL A 68 9.06 -8.18 18.98
N ASP A 69 10.12 -8.67 18.35
CA ASP A 69 11.16 -7.85 17.73
C ASP A 69 10.50 -6.85 16.76
N GLU A 70 10.24 -5.64 17.27
CA GLU A 70 9.36 -4.65 16.65
C GLU A 70 9.92 -4.19 15.31
N GLY A 71 11.25 -4.16 15.20
CA GLY A 71 11.97 -3.95 13.94
C GLY A 71 11.78 -5.10 12.93
N LYS A 72 11.71 -6.36 13.39
CA LYS A 72 11.36 -7.49 12.49
C LYS A 72 9.92 -7.42 12.02
N LEU A 73 8.99 -7.02 12.90
CA LEU A 73 7.58 -6.86 12.53
C LEU A 73 7.41 -5.72 11.51
N GLN A 74 8.11 -4.60 11.70
CA GLN A 74 8.10 -3.48 10.77
C GLN A 74 8.66 -3.86 9.40
N GLY A 75 9.85 -4.49 9.35
CA GLY A 75 10.45 -4.93 8.10
C GLY A 75 9.56 -5.92 7.34
N PHE A 76 8.88 -6.81 8.07
CA PHE A 76 7.89 -7.71 7.49
C PHE A 76 6.66 -6.96 6.97
N ALA A 77 6.14 -5.98 7.71
CA ALA A 77 5.02 -5.15 7.28
C ALA A 77 5.36 -4.30 6.05
N GLU A 78 6.58 -3.77 5.97
CA GLU A 78 7.11 -3.08 4.80
C GLU A 78 7.15 -4.02 3.58
N GLU A 79 7.75 -5.20 3.71
CA GLU A 79 7.81 -6.19 2.63
C GLU A 79 6.41 -6.56 2.13
N LYS A 80 5.46 -6.74 3.05
CA LYS A 80 4.06 -7.02 2.71
C LYS A 80 3.36 -5.84 2.04
N LEU A 81 3.62 -4.61 2.49
CA LEU A 81 3.04 -3.41 1.88
C LEU A 81 3.55 -3.22 0.46
N VAL A 82 4.86 -3.37 0.26
CA VAL A 82 5.51 -3.21 -1.04
C VAL A 82 5.04 -4.29 -2.00
N SER A 83 5.11 -5.56 -1.58
CA SER A 83 4.69 -6.69 -2.42
C SER A 83 3.20 -6.61 -2.77
N PHE A 84 2.35 -6.20 -1.84
CA PHE A 84 0.92 -6.03 -2.11
C PHE A 84 0.64 -4.93 -3.14
N CYS A 85 1.20 -3.73 -2.93
CA CYS A 85 1.03 -2.63 -3.87
C CYS A 85 1.58 -3.00 -5.26
N GLY A 86 2.78 -3.58 -5.31
CA GLY A 86 3.40 -4.06 -6.54
C GLY A 86 2.53 -5.09 -7.28
N GLN A 87 1.97 -6.07 -6.57
CA GLN A 87 1.07 -7.06 -7.18
C GLN A 87 -0.20 -6.45 -7.74
N VAL A 88 -0.82 -5.49 -7.03
CA VAL A 88 -2.03 -4.81 -7.52
C VAL A 88 -1.71 -4.01 -8.79
N LEU A 89 -0.61 -3.26 -8.81
CA LEU A 89 -0.20 -2.49 -9.99
C LEU A 89 0.24 -3.38 -11.16
N SER A 90 0.89 -4.52 -10.88
CA SER A 90 1.26 -5.50 -11.91
C SER A 90 0.01 -6.07 -12.58
N LYS A 91 -0.93 -6.60 -11.79
CA LYS A 91 -2.21 -7.12 -12.33
C LYS A 91 -2.95 -6.06 -13.14
N ALA A 92 -2.99 -4.82 -12.64
CA ALA A 92 -3.61 -3.71 -13.35
C ALA A 92 -2.92 -3.39 -14.69
N SER A 93 -1.59 -3.50 -14.75
CA SER A 93 -0.79 -3.29 -15.96
C SER A 93 -0.96 -4.44 -16.96
N ASP A 94 -1.10 -5.66 -16.47
CA ASP A 94 -1.33 -6.85 -17.30
C ASP A 94 -2.71 -6.78 -17.98
N PHE A 95 -3.75 -6.32 -17.26
CA PHE A 95 -5.07 -6.07 -17.84
C PHE A 95 -5.04 -5.03 -18.97
N GLN A 96 -4.16 -4.02 -18.90
CA GLN A 96 -3.99 -3.04 -19.97
C GLN A 96 -3.18 -3.57 -21.16
N SER A 97 -2.15 -4.39 -20.89
CA SER A 97 -1.24 -4.87 -21.94
C SER A 97 -1.92 -5.86 -22.89
N CYS A 98 -2.94 -6.59 -22.44
CA CYS A 98 -3.76 -7.47 -23.27
C CYS A 98 -4.75 -6.73 -24.20
N MET A 99 -4.86 -5.40 -24.09
CA MET A 99 -5.81 -4.58 -24.87
C MET A 99 -5.45 -4.53 -26.37
N GLY A 100 -4.20 -4.83 -26.74
CA GLY A 100 -3.74 -4.79 -28.14
C GLY A 100 -4.11 -6.02 -28.98
N GLU A 101 -4.39 -7.18 -28.37
CA GLU A 101 -4.50 -8.44 -29.12
C GLU A 101 -5.93 -8.98 -29.23
N ASN A 102 -6.82 -8.65 -28.28
CA ASN A 102 -8.21 -9.08 -28.34
C ASN A 102 -9.13 -7.87 -28.06
N ALA A 103 -9.98 -7.51 -29.03
CA ALA A 103 -11.12 -6.61 -28.87
C ALA A 103 -12.22 -7.22 -27.98
N ASN A 104 -11.82 -7.77 -26.83
CA ASN A 104 -12.67 -8.49 -25.92
C ASN A 104 -13.22 -7.49 -24.91
N MET A 105 -14.47 -7.07 -25.11
CA MET A 105 -15.22 -6.16 -24.23
C MET A 105 -15.16 -6.58 -22.75
N ASP A 106 -14.89 -7.86 -22.48
CA ASP A 106 -14.71 -8.42 -21.15
C ASP A 106 -13.45 -7.91 -20.42
N VAL A 107 -12.36 -7.57 -21.12
CA VAL A 107 -11.14 -7.03 -20.48
C VAL A 107 -11.38 -5.62 -19.94
N HIS A 108 -12.04 -4.75 -20.72
CA HIS A 108 -12.46 -3.43 -20.24
C HIS A 108 -13.35 -3.54 -19.00
N ARG A 109 -14.26 -4.52 -18.99
CA ARG A 109 -15.17 -4.78 -17.86
C ARG A 109 -14.45 -5.31 -16.62
N VAL A 110 -13.41 -6.13 -16.78
CA VAL A 110 -12.58 -6.59 -15.66
C VAL A 110 -11.79 -5.43 -15.05
N LEU A 111 -11.17 -4.58 -15.87
CA LEU A 111 -10.42 -3.42 -15.36
C LEU A 111 -11.35 -2.40 -14.68
N GLU A 112 -12.54 -2.15 -15.24
CA GLU A 112 -13.58 -1.32 -14.62
C GLU A 112 -14.00 -1.88 -13.24
N LEU A 113 -14.26 -3.18 -13.16
CA LEU A 113 -14.63 -3.84 -11.90
C LEU A 113 -13.50 -3.84 -10.85
N ARG A 114 -12.24 -3.80 -11.29
CA ARG A 114 -11.05 -3.79 -10.43
C ARG A 114 -10.53 -2.38 -10.11
N SER A 115 -10.99 -1.36 -10.84
CA SER A 115 -10.61 0.05 -10.66
C SER A 115 -10.66 0.49 -9.18
N PRO A 116 -11.72 0.19 -8.39
CA PRO A 116 -11.79 0.61 -6.99
C PRO A 116 -10.64 0.05 -6.12
N ILE A 117 -10.20 -1.18 -6.40
CA ILE A 117 -9.10 -1.83 -5.67
C ILE A 117 -7.76 -1.19 -6.04
N ILE A 118 -7.56 -0.91 -7.33
CA ILE A 118 -6.36 -0.24 -7.85
C ILE A 118 -6.25 1.17 -7.26
N VAL A 119 -7.35 1.93 -7.29
CA VAL A 119 -7.44 3.26 -6.68
C VAL A 119 -7.14 3.20 -5.18
N LYS A 120 -7.63 2.18 -4.47
CA LYS A 120 -7.34 2.03 -3.04
C LYS A 120 -5.86 1.74 -2.78
N ALA A 121 -5.22 0.89 -3.60
CA ALA A 121 -3.78 0.65 -3.52
C ALA A 121 -2.96 1.91 -3.81
N LEU A 122 -3.29 2.66 -4.86
CA LEU A 122 -2.63 3.92 -5.20
C LEU A 122 -2.77 4.96 -4.08
N LYS A 123 -3.96 5.12 -3.51
CA LYS A 123 -4.17 5.99 -2.32
C LYS A 123 -3.39 5.49 -1.11
N GLY A 124 -3.25 4.18 -0.97
CA GLY A 124 -2.38 3.55 0.03
C GLY A 124 -0.92 3.95 -0.15
N MET A 125 -0.43 3.95 -1.39
CA MET A 125 0.92 4.41 -1.74
C MET A 125 1.10 5.91 -1.50
N CYS A 126 0.07 6.74 -1.72
CA CYS A 126 0.12 8.16 -1.37
C CYS A 126 0.38 8.38 0.12
N SER A 127 -0.15 7.51 0.98
CA SER A 127 -0.04 7.59 2.44
C SER A 127 1.11 6.75 3.00
N MET A 128 1.86 6.08 2.14
CA MET A 128 3.02 5.26 2.52
C MET A 128 4.17 6.14 3.04
N ASN A 129 4.95 5.60 3.96
CA ASN A 129 6.18 6.23 4.42
C ASN A 129 7.08 6.58 3.23
N ARG A 130 7.53 7.84 3.17
CA ARG A 130 8.33 8.36 2.06
C ARG A 130 9.64 7.59 1.86
N GLN A 131 10.27 7.11 2.93
CA GLN A 131 11.51 6.34 2.85
C GLN A 131 11.26 4.98 2.19
N ILE A 132 10.18 4.29 2.58
CA ILE A 132 9.76 3.03 1.96
C ILE A 132 9.46 3.24 0.48
N PHE A 133 8.65 4.26 0.16
CA PHE A 133 8.31 4.56 -1.24
C PHE A 133 9.55 4.89 -2.08
N ARG A 134 10.49 5.68 -1.53
CA ARG A 134 11.76 6.03 -2.20
C ARG A 134 12.63 4.80 -2.43
N SER A 135 12.80 3.94 -1.42
CA SER A 135 13.62 2.72 -1.50
C SER A 135 13.09 1.75 -2.57
N HIS A 136 11.77 1.65 -2.72
CA HIS A 136 11.12 0.75 -3.67
C HIS A 136 10.65 1.41 -4.96
N LEU A 137 11.01 2.68 -5.19
CA LEU A 137 10.59 3.40 -6.39
C LEU A 137 11.03 2.70 -7.68
N ARG A 138 12.21 2.06 -7.68
CA ARG A 138 12.72 1.30 -8.83
C ARG A 138 11.78 0.17 -9.25
N GLU A 139 11.10 -0.47 -8.30
CA GLU A 139 10.15 -1.55 -8.54
C GLU A 139 8.79 -1.00 -8.97
N PHE A 140 8.34 0.09 -8.35
CA PHE A 140 7.04 0.68 -8.66
C PHE A 140 7.02 1.44 -9.98
N TYR A 141 8.11 2.10 -10.36
CA TYR A 141 8.13 3.05 -11.47
C TYR A 141 7.71 2.44 -12.82
N PRO A 142 8.19 1.24 -13.24
CA PRO A 142 7.72 0.61 -14.46
C PRO A 142 6.22 0.27 -14.44
N LEU A 143 5.69 -0.11 -13.27
CA LEU A 143 4.27 -0.42 -13.12
C LEU A 143 3.42 0.86 -13.18
N ILE A 144 3.84 1.90 -12.46
CA ILE A 144 3.16 3.19 -12.45
C ILE A 144 3.13 3.81 -13.85
N THR A 145 4.24 3.77 -14.58
CA THR A 145 4.29 4.35 -15.94
C THR A 145 3.41 3.59 -16.94
N LYS A 146 3.29 2.27 -16.82
CA LYS A 146 2.31 1.50 -17.61
C LYS A 146 0.87 1.93 -17.34
N LEU A 147 0.55 2.32 -16.11
CA LEU A 147 -0.80 2.73 -15.73
C LEU A 147 -1.18 4.16 -16.16
N ILE A 148 -0.24 4.98 -16.66
CA ILE A 148 -0.54 6.35 -17.13
C ILE A 148 -1.56 6.33 -18.28
N CYS A 149 -1.51 5.31 -19.11
CA CYS A 149 -2.42 5.12 -20.25
C CYS A 149 -3.70 4.35 -19.89
N CYS A 150 -4.01 4.18 -18.61
CA CYS A 150 -5.21 3.47 -18.18
C CYS A 150 -6.48 4.20 -18.64
N ASP A 151 -7.40 3.49 -19.31
CA ASP A 151 -8.69 4.06 -19.72
C ASP A 151 -9.56 4.49 -18.52
N GLN A 152 -9.38 3.84 -17.37
CA GLN A 152 -10.13 4.15 -16.16
C GLN A 152 -9.70 5.51 -15.60
N MET A 153 -10.58 6.51 -15.73
CA MET A 153 -10.38 7.88 -15.26
C MET A 153 -9.99 7.94 -13.78
N ASP A 154 -10.64 7.15 -12.93
CA ASP A 154 -10.38 7.14 -11.49
C ASP A 154 -8.96 6.67 -11.14
N VAL A 155 -8.43 5.70 -11.90
CA VAL A 155 -7.06 5.22 -11.73
C VAL A 155 -6.07 6.31 -12.10
N ARG A 156 -6.30 7.02 -13.22
CA ARG A 156 -5.47 8.16 -13.62
C ARG A 156 -5.53 9.31 -12.62
N GLY A 157 -6.71 9.59 -12.05
CA GLY A 157 -6.87 10.55 -10.96
C GLY A 157 -6.02 10.17 -9.74
N ALA A 158 -6.10 8.92 -9.28
CA ALA A 158 -5.30 8.44 -8.16
C ALA A 158 -3.78 8.43 -8.44
N LEU A 159 -3.36 8.20 -9.69
CA LEU A 159 -1.97 8.35 -10.10
C LEU A 159 -1.49 9.79 -10.02
N SER A 160 -2.32 10.75 -10.44
CA SER A 160 -2.02 12.18 -10.32
C SER A 160 -1.80 12.56 -8.85
N ASP A 161 -2.65 12.06 -7.95
CA ASP A 161 -2.49 12.26 -6.50
C ASP A 161 -1.17 11.64 -6.00
N LEU A 162 -0.83 10.44 -6.47
CA LEU A 162 0.42 9.77 -6.09
C LEU A 162 1.65 10.57 -6.52
N PHE A 163 1.66 11.06 -7.76
CA PHE A 163 2.75 11.88 -8.27
C PHE A 163 2.92 13.17 -7.45
N THR A 164 1.81 13.83 -7.14
CA THR A 164 1.82 15.08 -6.36
C THR A 164 2.32 14.86 -4.93
N ASN A 165 1.87 13.79 -4.26
CA ASN A 165 2.18 13.56 -2.85
C ASN A 165 3.55 12.92 -2.61
N GLN A 166 3.99 12.04 -3.51
CA GLN A 166 5.21 11.26 -3.35
C GLN A 166 6.32 11.70 -4.32
N LEU A 167 6.10 11.65 -5.65
CA LEU A 167 7.17 11.95 -6.61
C LEU A 167 7.64 13.40 -6.59
N THR A 168 6.73 14.37 -6.54
CA THR A 168 7.10 15.80 -6.52
C THR A 168 7.92 16.16 -5.29
N VAL A 169 7.70 15.47 -4.16
CA VAL A 169 8.48 15.69 -2.95
C VAL A 169 9.85 15.00 -3.02
N LEU A 170 9.97 13.88 -3.74
CA LEU A 170 11.25 13.19 -3.92
C LEU A 170 12.19 13.88 -4.94
N LEU A 171 11.63 14.68 -5.84
CA LEU A 171 12.37 15.41 -6.89
C LEU A 171 12.79 16.83 -6.46
N LYS A 172 12.42 17.27 -5.25
CA LYS A 172 12.90 18.49 -4.63
C LYS A 172 14.07 18.19 -3.72
#